data_AF-A0A0K8Q696-F1
#
_entry.id   AF-A0A0K8Q696-F1
#
_cell.length_a   1.000
_cell.length_b   1.000
_cell.length_c   1.000
_cell.angle_alpha   90.00
_cell.angle_beta   90.00
_cell.angle_gamma   90.00
#
_symmetry.space_group_name_H-M   'P 1'
#
loop_
_entity.id
_entity.type
_entity.pdbx_description
1 polymer ?
#
loop_
_entity_poly.entity_id
_entity_poly.type
_entity_poly.pdbx_seq_one_letter_code
_entity_poly.pdbx_strand_id
1 'polypeptide(L)'
;MEYGSIEREIHIEAVPEVVYEVITTPEHLQEWWPDEAELDPEPGATGVISFGDRSTPAAKIVRLSVVEAVPSQRFSFRWVYDDGEARRRTTRFW
;
A
#
# COMPACT_ATOMS: atom_id res chain seq x y z
N MET A 1 17.03 -16.04 6.35
CA MET A 1 16.24 -14.84 6.62
C MET A 1 15.07 -15.27 7.49
N GLU A 2 14.88 -14.61 8.63
CA GLU A 2 13.71 -14.82 9.47
C GLU A 2 12.63 -13.84 9.02
N TYR A 3 11.42 -14.34 8.75
CA TYR A 3 10.29 -13.49 8.35
C TYR A 3 9.56 -13.07 9.63
N GLY A 4 9.67 -11.79 10.02
CA GLY A 4 8.90 -11.22 11.12
C GLY A 4 7.63 -10.54 10.63
N SER A 5 6.54 -10.62 11.41
CA SER A 5 5.38 -9.74 11.25
C SER A 5 5.50 -8.53 12.18
N ILE A 6 4.96 -7.39 11.76
CA ILE A 6 4.76 -6.21 12.60
C ILE A 6 3.27 -5.95 12.64
N GLU A 7 2.70 -5.90 13.84
CA GLU A 7 1.27 -5.74 14.07
C GLU A 7 1.04 -4.60 15.07
N ARG A 8 0.04 -3.75 14.78
CA ARG A 8 -0.35 -2.61 15.61
C ARG A 8 -1.86 -2.44 15.53
N GLU A 9 -2.47 -2.08 16.65
CA GLU A 9 -3.90 -1.74 16.75
C GLU A 9 -4.03 -0.30 17.26
N ILE A 10 -4.94 0.45 16.65
CA ILE A 10 -5.27 1.83 17.02
C ILE A 10 -6.78 2.01 16.99
N HIS A 11 -7.32 2.78 17.93
CA HIS A 11 -8.72 3.20 17.93
C HIS A 11 -8.87 4.51 17.15
N ILE A 12 -9.83 4.57 16.23
CA ILE A 12 -10.15 5.76 15.44
C ILE A 12 -11.61 6.12 15.70
N GLU A 13 -11.87 7.38 16.07
CA GLU A 13 -13.22 7.92 16.32
C GLU A 13 -13.95 8.25 15.00
N ALA A 14 -14.08 7.26 14.11
CA ALA A 14 -14.78 7.37 12.84
C ALA A 14 -15.48 6.04 12.49
N VAL A 15 -16.47 6.10 11.61
CA VAL A 15 -17.10 4.89 11.08
C VAL A 15 -16.15 4.18 10.10
N PRO A 16 -16.20 2.84 9.99
CA PRO A 16 -15.30 2.07 9.13
C PRO A 16 -15.29 2.51 7.66
N GLU A 17 -16.41 2.99 7.15
CA GLU A 17 -16.57 3.50 5.77
C GLU A 17 -15.62 4.69 5.52
N VAL A 18 -15.54 5.61 6.46
CA VAL A 18 -14.68 6.80 6.36
C VAL A 18 -13.22 6.41 6.45
N VAL A 19 -12.87 5.51 7.38
CA VAL A 19 -11.49 5.01 7.49
C VAL A 19 -11.09 4.29 6.21
N TYR A 20 -11.99 3.48 5.65
CA TYR A 20 -11.75 2.74 4.42
C TYR A 20 -11.51 3.69 3.24
N GLU A 21 -12.34 4.71 3.06
CA GLU A 21 -12.18 5.72 2.03
C GLU A 21 -10.80 6.42 2.13
N VAL A 22 -10.38 6.79 3.35
CA VAL A 22 -9.09 7.45 3.60
C VAL A 22 -7.89 6.57 3.23
N ILE A 23 -7.95 5.25 3.47
CA ILE A 23 -6.83 4.33 3.19
C ILE A 23 -6.86 3.72 1.78
N THR A 24 -7.89 4.01 0.97
CA THR A 24 -8.03 3.46 -0.38
C THR A 24 -8.02 4.51 -1.48
N THR A 25 -8.37 5.75 -1.16
CA THR A 25 -8.44 6.85 -2.14
C THR A 25 -7.07 7.51 -2.31
N PRO A 26 -6.52 7.59 -3.53
CA PRO A 26 -5.20 8.17 -3.76
C PRO A 26 -5.05 9.60 -3.23
N GLU A 27 -6.09 10.42 -3.40
CA GLU A 27 -6.12 11.81 -2.92
C GLU A 27 -6.02 11.88 -1.40
N HIS A 28 -6.70 10.99 -0.67
CA HIS A 28 -6.62 10.95 0.79
C HIS A 28 -5.32 10.34 1.31
N LEU A 29 -4.74 9.37 0.60
CA LEU A 29 -3.46 8.78 0.97
C LEU A 29 -2.34 9.83 0.98
N GLN A 30 -2.36 10.76 0.01
CA GLN A 30 -1.35 11.82 -0.13
C GLN A 30 -1.29 12.78 1.06
N GLU A 31 -2.33 12.83 1.89
CA GLU A 31 -2.38 13.72 3.05
C GLU A 31 -1.64 13.17 4.29
N TRP A 32 -1.28 11.89 4.32
CA TRP A 32 -0.68 11.28 5.53
C TRP A 32 0.36 10.20 5.30
N TRP A 33 0.49 9.65 4.09
CA TRP A 33 1.40 8.53 3.82
C TRP A 33 2.43 8.80 2.71
N PRO A 34 2.18 8.58 1.40
CA PRO A 34 3.11 9.03 0.36
C PRO A 34 2.90 10.51 0.03
N ASP A 35 3.89 11.14 -0.61
CA ASP A 35 3.73 12.49 -1.15
C ASP A 35 2.94 12.50 -2.46
N GLU A 36 3.03 11.42 -3.26
CA GLU A 36 2.18 11.22 -4.44
C GLU A 36 1.72 9.76 -4.53
N ALA A 37 0.47 9.54 -4.94
CA ALA A 37 -0.12 8.21 -5.10
C ALA A 37 -0.91 8.12 -6.41
N GLU A 38 -0.60 7.10 -7.21
CA GLU A 38 -1.33 6.73 -8.43
C GLU A 38 -1.67 5.23 -8.32
N LEU A 39 -2.89 4.91 -7.90
CA LEU A 39 -3.34 3.52 -7.79
C LEU A 39 -4.86 3.40 -7.91
N ASP A 40 -5.32 2.34 -8.56
CA ASP A 40 -6.72 1.93 -8.49
C ASP A 40 -6.91 1.00 -7.28
N PRO A 41 -7.88 1.23 -6.38
CA PRO A 41 -8.09 0.41 -5.19
C PRO A 41 -8.80 -0.92 -5.48
N GLU A 42 -8.61 -1.50 -6.66
CA GLU A 42 -9.21 -2.77 -7.06
C GLU A 42 -8.24 -3.94 -6.85
N PRO A 43 -8.72 -5.12 -6.41
CA PRO A 43 -7.85 -6.29 -6.25
C PRO A 43 -7.13 -6.67 -7.55
N GLY A 44 -5.80 -6.80 -7.48
CA GLY A 44 -4.95 -7.10 -8.63
C GLY A 44 -4.45 -5.87 -9.40
N ALA A 45 -4.98 -4.68 -9.14
CA ALA A 45 -4.45 -3.44 -9.69
C ALA A 45 -3.00 -3.19 -9.23
N THR A 46 -2.24 -2.49 -10.06
CA THR A 46 -0.87 -2.06 -9.75
C THR A 46 -0.78 -0.56 -9.93
N GLY A 47 -0.16 0.09 -8.95
CA GLY A 47 0.07 1.52 -8.91
C GLY A 47 1.50 1.88 -8.50
N VAL A 48 1.72 3.17 -8.37
CA VAL A 48 3.00 3.76 -7.95
C VAL A 48 2.72 4.75 -6.82
N ILE A 49 3.55 4.70 -5.80
CA ILE A 49 3.60 5.73 -4.76
C ILE A 49 5.02 6.29 -4.69
N SER A 50 5.16 7.55 -4.28
CA SER A 50 6.47 8.16 -4.08
C SER A 50 6.60 8.88 -2.75
N PHE A 51 7.83 8.89 -2.24
CA PHE A 51 8.24 9.66 -1.08
C PHE A 51 9.35 10.62 -1.48
N GLY A 52 9.20 11.90 -1.16
CA GLY A 52 10.04 13.01 -1.60
C GLY A 52 9.65 13.56 -2.98
N ASP A 53 10.26 14.70 -3.33
CA ASP A 53 10.06 15.40 -4.60
C ASP A 53 10.57 14.56 -5.78
N ARG A 54 9.65 14.08 -6.63
CA ARG A 54 9.92 13.25 -7.81
C ARG A 54 10.88 13.89 -8.84
N SER A 55 11.05 15.21 -8.82
CA SER A 55 12.03 15.89 -9.67
C SER A 55 13.47 15.73 -9.19
N THR A 56 13.67 15.22 -7.97
CA THR A 56 14.98 15.03 -7.36
C THR A 56 15.42 13.56 -7.41
N PRO A 57 16.73 13.27 -7.54
CA PRO A 57 17.26 11.91 -7.45
C PRO A 57 17.05 11.22 -6.10
N ALA A 58 16.65 11.96 -5.06
CA ALA A 58 16.45 11.45 -3.71
C ALA A 58 15.06 10.83 -3.50
N ALA A 59 14.11 11.08 -4.42
CA ALA A 59 12.77 10.51 -4.32
C ALA A 59 12.78 8.99 -4.39
N LYS A 60 12.01 8.36 -3.51
CA LYS A 60 11.79 6.92 -3.52
C LYS A 60 10.47 6.62 -4.20
N ILE A 61 10.54 6.03 -5.37
CA ILE A 61 9.37 5.64 -6.16
C ILE A 61 9.21 4.13 -6.07
N VAL A 62 8.06 3.66 -5.59
CA VAL A 62 7.82 2.25 -5.28
C VAL A 62 6.55 1.77 -5.97
N ARG A 63 6.61 0.56 -6.55
CA ARG A 63 5.43 -0.12 -7.08
C ARG A 63 4.65 -0.80 -5.96
N LEU A 64 3.34 -0.61 -5.99
CA LEU A 64 2.38 -1.19 -5.07
C LEU A 64 1.38 -2.03 -5.87
N SER A 65 1.07 -3.24 -5.41
CA SER A 65 -0.02 -4.06 -5.96
C SER A 65 -1.08 -4.28 -4.91
N VAL A 66 -2.33 -3.97 -5.21
CA VAL A 66 -3.48 -4.27 -4.35
C VAL A 66 -3.71 -5.78 -4.34
N VAL A 67 -3.81 -6.36 -3.15
CA VAL A 67 -4.00 -7.81 -2.96
C VAL A 67 -5.47 -8.11 -2.64
N GLU A 68 -6.06 -7.37 -1.71
CA GLU A 68 -7.47 -7.48 -1.35
C GLU A 68 -8.05 -6.10 -1.06
N ALA A 69 -9.30 -5.90 -1.47
CA ALA A 69 -10.09 -4.72 -1.18
C ALA A 69 -11.54 -5.15 -0.88
N VAL A 70 -11.87 -5.24 0.41
CA VAL A 70 -13.21 -5.53 0.93
C VAL A 70 -13.73 -4.27 1.62
N PRO A 71 -14.78 -3.60 1.08
CA PRO A 71 -15.29 -2.34 1.59
C PRO A 71 -15.52 -2.35 3.10
N SER A 72 -15.06 -1.30 3.79
CA SER A 72 -15.17 -1.10 5.25
C SER A 72 -14.51 -2.17 6.14
N GLN A 73 -13.83 -3.18 5.58
CA GLN A 73 -13.32 -4.33 6.35
C GLN A 73 -11.83 -4.58 6.18
N ARG A 74 -11.34 -4.58 4.93
CA ARG A 74 -9.95 -4.97 4.65
C ARG A 74 -9.42 -4.31 3.40
N PHE A 75 -8.30 -3.63 3.53
CA PHE A 75 -7.48 -3.23 2.40
C PHE A 75 -6.08 -3.77 2.63
N SER A 76 -5.57 -4.54 1.68
CA SER A 76 -4.22 -5.08 1.74
C SER A 76 -3.51 -4.92 0.42
N PHE A 77 -2.23 -4.58 0.50
CA PHE A 77 -1.39 -4.40 -0.65
C PHE A 77 -0.03 -4.98 -0.37
N ARG A 78 0.72 -5.17 -1.44
CA ARG A 78 2.13 -5.49 -1.36
C ARG A 78 2.91 -4.42 -2.08
N TRP A 79 3.79 -3.79 -1.33
CA TRP A 79 4.89 -3.03 -1.89
C TRP A 79 6.18 -3.81 -1.69
N VAL A 80 7.19 -3.53 -2.51
CA VAL A 80 8.54 -4.02 -2.28
C VAL A 80 9.43 -2.80 -2.22
N TYR A 81 10.04 -2.56 -1.07
CA TYR A 81 11.17 -1.66 -0.99
C TYR A 81 12.30 -2.30 -1.81
N ASP A 82 12.64 -1.73 -2.96
CA ASP A 82 13.64 -2.33 -3.83
C ASP A 82 15.01 -2.20 -3.16
N ASP A 83 15.55 -3.35 -2.75
CA ASP A 83 16.99 -3.59 -2.73
C ASP A 83 17.21 -4.97 -3.35
N GLY A 84 16.90 -5.11 -4.64
CA GLY A 84 17.49 -6.16 -5.48
C GLY A 84 17.02 -7.60 -5.26
N GLU A 85 15.91 -7.87 -4.57
CA GLU A 85 15.37 -9.24 -4.48
C GLU A 85 13.91 -9.33 -4.92
N ALA A 86 13.75 -9.61 -6.22
CA ALA A 86 12.52 -10.01 -6.85
C ALA A 86 11.84 -11.15 -6.08
N ARG A 87 10.78 -10.79 -5.38
CA ARG A 87 9.68 -11.62 -4.89
C ARG A 87 9.55 -12.96 -5.63
N ARG A 88 10.01 -14.06 -5.01
CA ARG A 88 9.63 -15.42 -5.42
C ARG A 88 8.13 -15.58 -5.21
N ARG A 89 7.38 -15.70 -6.31
CA ARG A 89 6.00 -16.20 -6.29
C ARG A 89 6.03 -17.64 -5.79
N THR A 90 5.72 -17.87 -4.51
CA THR A 90 5.27 -19.20 -4.08
C THR A 90 3.78 -19.27 -4.35
N THR A 91 3.42 -19.74 -5.54
CA THR A 91 2.10 -20.29 -5.76
C THR A 91 2.10 -21.67 -5.10
N ARG A 92 1.48 -21.80 -3.92
CA ARG A 92 1.09 -23.12 -3.43
C ARG A 92 -0.20 -23.52 -4.15
N PHE A 93 -0.10 -24.51 -5.03
CA PHE A 93 -1.21 -25.42 -5.25
C PHE A 93 -1.00 -26.62 -4.32
N TRP A 94 -2.12 -27.13 -3.79
CA TRP A 94 -2.30 -28.13 -2.74
C TRP A 94 -1.23 -29.23 -2.66
#